data_AF-A0A2X2T1K4-F1
#
_entry.id   AF-A0A2X2T1K4-F1
#
_cell.length_a   1.000
_cell.length_b   1.000
_cell.length_c   1.000
_cell.angle_alpha   90.00
_cell.angle_beta   90.00
_cell.angle_gamma   90.00
#
_symmetry.space_group_name_H-M   'P 1'
#
loop_
_entity.id
_entity.type
_entity.pdbx_description
1 polymer ?
#
loop_
_entity_poly.entity_id
_entity_poly.type
_entity_poly.pdbx_seq_one_letter_code
_entity_poly.pdbx_strand_id
1 'polypeptide(L)'
;MPKPVVVGNVAPPTAYSAPAAAPAPVAAPAAKSEPMLNDTESYFNRAIKQAVDKGNIDKALKLLNEAERLGSTSARKTFISSVKGKG
;
A
#
# COMPACT_ATOMS: atom_id res chain seq x y z
N MET A 1 57.14 -13.97 40.87
CA MET A 1 56.51 -13.66 39.57
C MET A 1 56.51 -14.93 38.75
N PRO A 2 55.39 -15.32 38.13
CA PRO A 2 55.29 -15.15 36.68
C PRO A 2 53.91 -14.69 36.22
N LYS A 3 53.90 -13.96 35.11
CA LYS A 3 52.71 -13.43 34.42
C LYS A 3 52.21 -14.44 33.38
N PRO A 4 50.88 -14.51 33.14
CA PRO A 4 50.24 -15.59 32.42
C PRO A 4 50.27 -15.35 30.91
N VAL A 5 50.35 -16.43 30.12
CA VAL A 5 50.00 -16.42 28.70
C VAL A 5 48.80 -17.34 28.52
N VAL A 6 47.70 -16.75 28.06
CA VAL A 6 46.37 -17.34 27.94
C VAL A 6 46.34 -18.40 26.84
N VAL A 7 45.90 -19.60 27.21
CA VAL A 7 45.33 -20.62 26.33
C VAL A 7 43.83 -20.66 26.65
N GLY A 8 42.93 -20.68 25.65
CA GLY A 8 41.51 -20.87 25.96
C GLY A 8 40.51 -20.62 24.83
N ASN A 9 40.22 -21.68 24.07
CA ASN A 9 39.00 -21.93 23.32
C ASN A 9 37.72 -21.78 24.18
N VAL A 10 36.84 -20.81 23.97
CA VAL A 10 35.41 -20.95 24.33
C VAL A 10 34.52 -19.91 23.63
N ALA A 11 33.34 -20.39 23.22
CA ALA A 11 32.23 -19.70 22.54
C ALA A 11 31.56 -18.60 23.41
N PRO A 12 30.62 -17.81 22.86
CA PRO A 12 30.24 -16.49 23.39
C PRO A 12 29.20 -16.59 24.51
N PRO A 13 29.19 -15.64 25.46
CA PRO A 13 28.01 -15.37 26.25
C PRO A 13 27.41 -14.00 25.91
N THR A 14 26.16 -14.08 25.45
CA THR A 14 25.01 -13.30 25.91
C THR A 14 25.02 -11.77 25.74
N ALA A 15 24.29 -11.40 24.69
CA ALA A 15 23.33 -10.29 24.60
C ALA A 15 23.09 -9.45 25.86
N TYR A 16 23.40 -8.17 25.75
CA TYR A 16 22.59 -7.10 26.33
C TYR A 16 22.74 -5.86 25.43
N SER A 17 21.65 -5.41 24.79
CA SER A 17 21.33 -3.97 24.60
C SER A 17 20.10 -3.75 23.69
N ALA A 18 19.16 -2.99 24.24
CA ALA A 18 18.12 -2.15 23.62
C ALA A 18 16.96 -2.83 22.84
N PRO A 19 15.69 -2.40 23.04
CA PRO A 19 14.63 -2.74 22.11
C PRO A 19 14.93 -2.06 20.78
N ALA A 20 15.44 -2.85 19.83
CA ALA A 20 15.52 -2.44 18.44
C ALA A 20 14.11 -2.15 17.93
N ALA A 21 13.93 -0.95 17.36
CA ALA A 21 12.70 -0.53 16.73
C ALA A 21 12.19 -1.63 15.79
N ALA A 22 10.90 -1.96 15.91
CA ALA A 22 10.23 -2.86 14.98
C ALA A 22 10.52 -2.40 13.53
N PRO A 23 10.84 -3.31 12.61
CA PRO A 23 10.98 -2.93 11.21
C PRO A 23 9.64 -2.38 10.73
N ALA A 24 9.62 -1.09 10.40
CA ALA A 24 8.53 -0.51 9.64
C ALA A 24 8.34 -1.34 8.37
N PRO A 25 7.11 -1.60 7.90
CA PRO A 25 6.89 -2.35 6.68
C PRO A 25 7.61 -1.59 5.55
N VAL A 26 8.62 -2.24 4.97
CA VAL A 26 9.23 -1.78 3.73
C VAL A 26 8.11 -1.74 2.70
N ALA A 27 7.75 -0.52 2.28
CA ALA A 27 6.84 -0.34 1.16
C ALA A 27 7.45 -1.09 -0.02
N ALA A 28 6.77 -2.16 -0.46
CA ALA A 28 7.12 -2.86 -1.68
C ALA A 28 7.28 -1.84 -2.81
N PRO A 29 8.26 -2.01 -3.71
CA PRO A 29 8.45 -1.09 -4.82
C PRO A 29 7.12 -1.00 -5.55
N ALA A 30 6.59 0.23 -5.66
CA ALA A 30 5.42 0.50 -6.48
C ALA A 30 5.74 -0.06 -7.87
N ALA A 31 5.13 -1.20 -8.20
CA ALA A 31 5.19 -1.75 -9.53
C ALA A 31 4.86 -0.58 -10.45
N LYS A 32 5.75 -0.30 -11.41
CA LYS A 32 5.44 0.65 -12.47
C LYS A 32 4.08 0.24 -12.98
N SER A 33 3.06 1.07 -12.73
CA SER A 33 1.72 0.85 -13.24
C SER A 33 1.88 0.80 -14.74
N GLU A 34 1.96 -0.42 -15.28
CA GLU A 34 1.76 -0.62 -16.71
C GLU A 34 0.49 0.14 -17.05
N PRO A 35 0.48 0.95 -18.14
CA PRO A 35 -0.68 1.75 -18.47
C PRO A 35 -1.89 0.84 -18.40
N MET A 36 -2.84 1.17 -17.49
CA MET A 36 -4.04 0.36 -17.32
C MET A 36 -4.61 0.10 -18.71
N LEU A 37 -4.99 -1.15 -18.96
CA LEU A 37 -5.78 -1.45 -20.14
C LEU A 37 -6.99 -0.51 -20.13
N ASN A 38 -7.26 0.16 -21.27
CA ASN A 38 -8.40 1.08 -21.41
C ASN A 38 -9.73 0.43 -20.98
N ASP A 39 -9.84 -0.90 -21.15
CA ASP A 39 -10.98 -1.70 -20.69
C ASP A 39 -11.14 -1.68 -19.16
N THR A 40 -10.03 -1.74 -18.42
CA THR A 40 -10.01 -1.69 -16.96
C THR A 40 -10.49 -0.32 -16.47
N GLU A 41 -10.04 0.76 -17.12
CA GLU A 41 -10.46 2.12 -16.76
C GLU A 41 -11.96 2.35 -17.01
N SER A 42 -12.45 1.86 -18.14
CA SER A 42 -13.88 1.93 -18.49
C SER A 42 -14.75 1.15 -17.50
N TYR A 43 -14.29 -0.01 -17.03
CA TYR A 43 -14.97 -0.79 -16.00
C TYR A 43 -15.13 0.00 -14.71
N PHE A 44 -14.03 0.55 -14.17
CA PHE A 44 -14.08 1.31 -12.93
C PHE A 44 -14.96 2.55 -13.06
N ASN A 45 -14.87 3.30 -14.15
CA ASN A 45 -15.71 4.46 -14.40
C ASN A 45 -17.22 4.12 -14.40
N ARG A 46 -17.61 3.01 -15.02
CA ARG A 46 -19.00 2.53 -15.00
C ARG A 46 -19.43 2.06 -13.61
N ALA A 47 -18.59 1.30 -12.93
CA ALA A 47 -18.89 0.75 -11.61
C ALA A 47 -19.00 1.86 -10.55
N ILE A 48 -18.15 2.88 -10.62
CA ILE A 48 -18.18 4.08 -9.77
C ILE A 48 -19.49 4.84 -9.99
N LYS A 49 -19.86 5.14 -11.24
CA LYS A 49 -21.15 5.79 -11.56
C LYS A 49 -22.31 5.03 -10.93
N GLN A 50 -22.42 3.74 -11.23
CA GLN A 50 -23.50 2.89 -10.72
C GLN A 50 -23.56 2.82 -9.19
N ALA A 51 -22.40 2.78 -8.52
CA ALA A 51 -22.35 2.76 -7.06
C ALA A 51 -22.86 4.09 -6.47
N VAL A 52 -22.44 5.23 -7.04
CA VAL A 52 -22.92 6.55 -6.61
C VAL A 52 -24.41 6.74 -6.89
N ASP A 53 -24.89 6.34 -8.07
CA ASP A 53 -26.30 6.42 -8.45
C ASP A 53 -27.18 5.62 -7.46
N LYS A 54 -26.68 4.48 -6.99
CA LYS A 54 -27.34 3.65 -5.96
C LYS A 54 -27.16 4.17 -4.52
N GLY A 55 -26.40 5.25 -4.31
CA GLY A 55 -26.09 5.79 -2.97
C GLY A 55 -25.05 4.97 -2.20
N ASN A 56 -24.44 3.97 -2.83
CA ASN A 56 -23.39 3.13 -2.22
C ASN A 56 -22.03 3.84 -2.28
N ILE A 57 -21.91 4.96 -1.57
CA ILE A 57 -20.71 5.80 -1.61
C ILE A 57 -19.47 5.04 -1.15
N ASP A 58 -19.58 4.19 -0.13
CA ASP A 58 -18.46 3.35 0.34
C ASP A 58 -17.93 2.42 -0.76
N LYS A 59 -18.83 1.83 -1.56
CA LYS A 59 -18.44 0.98 -2.67
C LYS A 59 -17.77 1.79 -3.78
N ALA A 60 -18.32 2.96 -4.09
CA ALA A 60 -17.74 3.87 -5.07
C ALA A 60 -16.33 4.33 -4.66
N LEU A 61 -16.10 4.60 -3.37
CA LEU A 61 -14.79 4.95 -2.83
C LEU A 61 -13.79 3.79 -2.92
N LYS A 62 -14.21 2.55 -2.61
CA LYS A 62 -13.34 1.38 -2.79
C LYS A 62 -12.92 1.17 -4.25
N LEU A 63 -13.88 1.30 -5.18
CA LEU A 63 -13.62 1.20 -6.61
C LEU A 63 -12.70 2.32 -7.12
N LEU A 64 -12.88 3.53 -6.60
CA LEU A 64 -12.00 4.66 -6.90
C LEU A 64 -10.56 4.38 -6.47
N ASN A 65 -10.35 3.99 -5.20
CA ASN A 65 -9.01 3.69 -4.69
C ASN A 65 -8.32 2.58 -5.48
N GLU A 66 -9.06 1.55 -5.89
CA GLU A 66 -8.51 0.47 -6.70
C GLU A 66 -8.12 0.95 -8.10
N ALA A 67 -8.96 1.77 -8.73
CA ALA A 67 -8.63 2.39 -10.01
C ALA A 67 -7.39 3.30 -9.89
N GLU A 68 -7.28 4.09 -8.83
CA GLU A 68 -6.13 4.97 -8.58
C GLU A 68 -4.84 4.19 -8.29
N ARG A 69 -4.93 3.09 -7.54
CA ARG A 69 -3.82 2.17 -7.28
C ARG A 69 -3.26 1.59 -8.57
N LEU A 70 -4.14 1.36 -9.55
CA LEU A 70 -3.79 0.87 -10.86
C LEU A 70 -3.33 2.00 -11.81
N GLY A 71 -3.49 3.28 -11.43
CA GLY A 71 -3.03 4.44 -12.18
C GLY A 71 -4.12 5.24 -12.90
N SER A 72 -5.41 4.91 -12.72
CA SER A 72 -6.51 5.67 -13.32
C SER A 72 -6.63 7.05 -12.68
N THR A 73 -6.54 8.07 -13.53
CA THR A 73 -6.84 9.46 -13.15
C THR A 73 -8.28 9.85 -13.49
N SER A 74 -8.92 9.15 -14.43
CA SER A 74 -10.31 9.42 -14.83
C SER A 74 -11.33 8.96 -13.79
N ALA A 75 -11.04 7.90 -13.03
CA ALA A 75 -11.91 7.37 -11.98
C ALA A 75 -12.28 8.43 -10.94
N ARG A 76 -11.32 9.25 -10.50
CA ARG A 76 -11.54 10.34 -9.53
C ARG A 76 -12.48 11.39 -10.07
N LYS A 77 -12.26 11.81 -11.31
CA LYS A 77 -13.12 12.79 -11.99
C LYS A 77 -14.54 12.26 -12.14
N THR A 78 -14.68 10.98 -12.47
CA THR A 78 -15.98 10.29 -12.56
C THR A 78 -16.68 10.26 -11.21
N PHE A 79 -16.01 9.85 -10.14
CA PHE A 79 -16.58 9.83 -8.79
C PHE A 79 -17.12 11.21 -8.39
N ILE A 80 -16.29 12.25 -8.50
CA ILE A 80 -16.66 13.63 -8.12
C ILE A 80 -17.87 14.12 -8.94
N SER A 81 -17.86 13.88 -10.25
CA SER A 81 -18.97 14.28 -11.13
C SER A 81 -20.27 13.56 -10.76
N SER A 82 -20.20 12.26 -10.48
CA SER A 82 -21.35 11.45 -10.10
C SER A 82 -21.94 11.85 -8.76
N VAL A 83 -21.12 12.12 -7.74
CA VAL A 83 -21.65 12.51 -6.42
C VAL A 83 -22.24 13.92 -6.45
N LYS A 84 -21.65 14.82 -7.26
CA LYS A 84 -22.16 16.18 -7.45
C LYS A 84 -23.49 16.20 -8.22
N GLY A 85 -23.65 15.34 -9.23
CA GLY A 85 -24.88 15.26 -10.03
C GLY A 85 -26.05 14.53 -9.37
N LYS A 86 -25.87 13.98 -8.16
CA LYS A 86 -26.90 13.26 -7.40
C LYS A 86 -27.84 14.19 -6.60
N GLY A 87 -27.60 15.49 -6.61
CA GLY A 87 -28.37 16.52 -5.89
C GLY A 87 -29.32 17.31 -6.77
#